data_AF-A0A0F4THD6-F1
#
_entry.id   AF-A0A0F4THD6-F1
#
_cell.length_a   1.000
_cell.length_b   1.000
_cell.length_c   1.000
_cell.angle_alpha   90.00
_cell.angle_beta   90.00
_cell.angle_gamma   90.00
#
_symmetry.space_group_name_H-M   'P 1'
#
loop_
_entity.id
_entity.type
_entity.pdbx_description
1 polymer ?
#
loop_
_entity_poly.entity_id
_entity_poly.type
_entity_poly.pdbx_seq_one_letter_code
_entity_poly.pdbx_strand_id
1 'polypeptide(L)'
;MHDTHLLQLITDDFAPAQHLLELLQTESLALHGRDMPLLEDILAQKQALVVLLEQHGRKRSEILASLNLPTNRGGLEQLAGQSSIGEQLLAQSDVLTDLLAQCQAINANNGQSILTQQAATATQLKILNGGETPALYDASGTFSKLAKPRPLSQA
;
A
#
# COMPACT_ATOMS: atom_id res chain seq x y z
N MET A 1 32.35 5.21 -10.96
CA MET A 1 31.22 6.09 -11.33
C MET A 1 29.87 5.37 -11.39
N HIS A 2 29.80 4.04 -11.49
CA HIS A 2 28.53 3.29 -11.34
C HIS A 2 28.00 3.32 -9.89
N ASP A 3 28.92 3.30 -8.93
CA ASP A 3 28.70 3.45 -7.49
C ASP A 3 28.07 4.80 -7.11
N THR A 4 28.60 5.90 -7.63
CA THR A 4 28.05 7.25 -7.38
C THR A 4 26.66 7.42 -8.01
N HIS A 5 26.44 6.84 -9.19
CA HIS A 5 25.13 6.87 -9.85
C HIS A 5 24.09 6.04 -9.08
N LEU A 6 24.49 4.88 -8.55
CA LEU A 6 23.61 4.04 -7.74
C LEU A 6 23.23 4.72 -6.43
N LEU A 7 24.19 5.38 -5.77
CA LEU A 7 23.93 6.20 -4.57
C LEU A 7 22.96 7.35 -4.87
N GLN A 8 23.11 8.03 -6.01
CA GLN A 8 22.19 9.09 -6.42
C GLN A 8 20.77 8.55 -6.61
N LEU A 9 20.60 7.42 -7.31
CA LEU A 9 19.28 6.79 -7.50
C LEU A 9 18.62 6.35 -6.19
N ILE A 10 19.40 5.87 -5.21
CA ILE A 10 18.87 5.55 -3.88
C ILE A 10 18.45 6.83 -3.17
N THR A 11 19.23 7.90 -3.31
CA THR A 11 18.94 9.18 -2.67
C THR A 11 17.69 9.84 -3.27
N ASP A 12 17.53 9.75 -4.59
CA ASP A 12 16.38 10.29 -5.31
C ASP A 12 15.08 9.55 -5.00
N ASP A 13 15.16 8.31 -4.48
CA ASP A 13 13.99 7.53 -4.04
C ASP A 13 13.42 7.96 -2.70
N PHE A 14 14.18 8.67 -1.85
CA PHE A 14 13.70 9.06 -0.53
C PHE A 14 12.50 10.00 -0.58
N ALA A 15 12.55 11.04 -1.41
CA ALA A 15 11.47 12.01 -1.49
C ALA A 15 10.16 11.37 -2.04
N PRO A 16 10.18 10.60 -3.14
CA PRO A 16 8.99 9.86 -3.60
C PRO A 16 8.48 8.84 -2.57
N ALA A 17 9.36 8.12 -1.87
CA ALA A 17 8.95 7.14 -0.87
C ALA A 17 8.35 7.79 0.38
N GLN A 18 8.87 8.94 0.84
CA GLN A 18 8.28 9.72 1.94
C GLN A 18 6.93 10.28 1.54
N HIS A 19 6.81 10.85 0.34
CA HIS A 19 5.53 11.34 -0.14
C HIS A 19 4.49 10.22 -0.27
N LEU A 20 4.91 9.04 -0.73
CA LEU A 20 4.04 7.86 -0.76
C LEU A 20 3.57 7.47 0.66
N LEU A 21 4.47 7.51 1.66
CA LEU A 21 4.12 7.23 3.05
C LEU A 21 3.06 8.22 3.58
N GLU A 22 3.26 9.51 3.33
CA GLU A 22 2.32 10.58 3.73
C GLU A 22 0.95 10.40 3.06
N LEU A 23 0.92 10.08 1.77
CA LEU A 23 -0.33 9.79 1.06
C LEU A 23 -1.04 8.56 1.62
N LEU A 24 -0.32 7.49 1.97
CA LEU A 24 -0.91 6.29 2.57
C LEU A 24 -1.46 6.56 3.98
N GLN A 25 -0.81 7.43 4.76
CA GLN A 25 -1.33 7.87 6.06
C GLN A 25 -2.60 8.71 5.88
N THR A 26 -2.60 9.62 4.90
CA THR A 26 -3.76 10.45 4.56
C THR A 26 -4.92 9.58 4.04
N GLU A 27 -4.63 8.58 3.22
CA GLU A 27 -5.60 7.58 2.75
C GLU A 27 -6.27 6.87 3.93
N SER A 28 -5.48 6.50 4.94
CA SER A 28 -6.01 5.87 6.15
C SER A 28 -7.07 6.74 6.82
N LEU A 29 -6.80 8.04 6.96
CA LEU A 29 -7.75 9.00 7.54
C LEU A 29 -8.99 9.20 6.63
N ALA A 30 -8.77 9.36 5.33
CA ALA A 30 -9.84 9.55 4.35
C ALA A 30 -10.79 8.34 4.26
N LEU A 31 -10.26 7.12 4.40
CA LEU A 31 -11.05 5.89 4.46
C LEU A 31 -11.98 5.85 5.67
N HIS A 32 -11.58 6.39 6.82
CA HIS A 32 -12.45 6.49 7.99
C HIS A 32 -13.53 7.56 7.80
N GLY A 33 -13.17 8.69 7.20
CA GLY A 33 -14.10 9.79 6.87
C GLY A 33 -15.04 9.52 5.70
N ARG A 34 -14.76 8.48 4.89
CA ARG A 34 -15.45 8.16 3.63
C ARG A 34 -15.43 9.32 2.63
N ASP A 35 -14.33 10.06 2.59
CA ASP A 35 -14.14 11.19 1.68
C ASP A 35 -13.75 10.70 0.28
N MET A 36 -14.75 10.38 -0.54
CA MET A 36 -14.53 9.79 -1.86
C MET A 36 -13.75 10.71 -2.82
N PRO A 37 -14.04 12.03 -2.93
CA PRO A 37 -13.24 12.93 -3.76
C PRO A 37 -11.75 12.96 -3.37
N LEU A 38 -11.45 12.98 -2.06
CA LEU A 38 -10.07 12.94 -1.57
C LEU A 38 -9.39 11.61 -1.89
N LEU A 39 -10.10 10.49 -1.78
CA LEU A 39 -9.56 9.16 -2.11
C LEU A 39 -9.21 9.03 -3.60
N GLU A 40 -9.97 9.64 -4.50
CA GLU A 40 -9.67 9.63 -5.94
C GLU A 40 -8.39 10.42 -6.27
N ASP A 41 -8.20 11.60 -5.65
CA ASP A 41 -6.98 12.40 -5.80
C ASP A 41 -5.75 11.65 -5.25
N ILE A 42 -5.88 11.06 -4.05
CA ILE A 42 -4.83 10.24 -3.44
C ILE A 42 -4.45 9.06 -4.34
N LEU A 43 -5.43 8.39 -4.96
CA LEU A 43 -5.19 7.27 -5.85
C LEU A 43 -4.34 7.68 -7.07
N ALA A 44 -4.66 8.81 -7.69
CA ALA A 44 -3.93 9.32 -8.85
C ALA A 44 -2.46 9.64 -8.49
N GLN A 45 -2.24 10.30 -7.35
CA GLN A 45 -0.90 10.66 -6.88
C GLN A 45 -0.09 9.42 -6.49
N LYS A 46 -0.71 8.47 -5.77
CA LYS A 46 -0.10 7.18 -5.40
C LYS A 46 0.37 6.41 -6.64
N GLN A 47 -0.45 6.33 -7.68
CA GLN A 47 -0.10 5.62 -8.91
C GLN A 47 1.13 6.23 -9.60
N ALA A 48 1.22 7.55 -9.66
CA ALA A 48 2.37 8.24 -10.24
C ALA A 48 3.68 7.94 -9.47
N LEU A 49 3.62 7.97 -8.14
CA LEU A 49 4.78 7.69 -7.28
C LEU A 49 5.23 6.22 -7.37
N VAL A 50 4.29 5.27 -7.39
CA VAL A 50 4.61 3.84 -7.56
C VAL A 50 5.34 3.59 -8.88
N VAL A 51 4.84 4.17 -9.97
CA VAL A 51 5.49 4.05 -11.30
C VAL A 51 6.90 4.64 -11.28
N LEU A 52 7.10 5.79 -10.62
CA LEU A 52 8.42 6.41 -10.49
C LEU A 52 9.41 5.51 -9.71
N LEU A 53 8.99 5.02 -8.53
CA LEU A 53 9.80 4.13 -7.70
C LEU A 53 10.13 2.82 -8.41
N GLU A 54 9.20 2.25 -9.18
CA GLU A 54 9.46 1.08 -10.01
C GLU A 54 10.53 1.36 -11.09
N GLN A 55 10.45 2.50 -11.77
CA GLN A 55 11.44 2.88 -12.77
C GLN A 55 12.83 3.02 -12.15
N HIS A 56 12.94 3.61 -10.97
CA HIS A 56 14.21 3.73 -10.25
C HIS A 56 14.73 2.35 -9.81
N GLY A 57 13.86 1.48 -9.30
CA GLY A 57 14.21 0.09 -8.96
C GLY A 57 14.73 -0.72 -10.15
N ARG A 58 14.13 -0.55 -11.34
CA ARG A 58 14.62 -1.16 -12.59
C ARG A 58 15.99 -0.63 -12.97
N LYS A 59 16.20 0.70 -12.96
CA LYS A 59 17.52 1.30 -13.23
C LYS A 59 18.60 0.79 -12.28
N ARG A 60 18.31 0.67 -10.98
CA ARG A 60 19.25 0.07 -10.01
C ARG A 60 19.61 -1.36 -10.37
N SER A 61 18.60 -2.16 -10.73
CA SER A 61 18.79 -3.56 -11.13
C SER A 61 19.63 -3.68 -12.41
N GLU A 62 19.39 -2.82 -13.39
CA GLU A 62 20.18 -2.75 -14.63
C GLU A 62 21.65 -2.39 -14.37
N ILE A 63 21.91 -1.47 -13.45
CA ILE A 63 23.28 -1.12 -13.04
C ILE A 63 23.99 -2.34 -12.45
N LEU A 64 23.36 -3.04 -11.50
CA LEU A 64 23.95 -4.26 -10.92
C LEU A 64 24.17 -5.35 -11.97
N ALA A 65 23.19 -5.56 -12.86
CA ALA A 65 23.28 -6.54 -13.94
C ALA A 65 24.41 -6.21 -14.93
N SER A 66 24.61 -4.94 -15.28
CA SER A 66 25.70 -4.51 -16.17
C SER A 66 27.10 -4.74 -15.57
N LEU A 67 27.19 -4.85 -14.25
CA LEU A 67 28.40 -5.21 -13.52
C LEU A 67 28.55 -6.72 -13.29
N ASN A 68 27.66 -7.55 -13.88
CA ASN A 68 27.54 -8.99 -13.63
C ASN A 68 27.33 -9.34 -12.14
N LEU A 69 26.72 -8.42 -11.39
CA LEU A 69 26.38 -8.62 -9.99
C LEU A 69 24.93 -9.09 -9.84
N PRO A 70 24.60 -9.86 -8.79
CA PRO A 70 23.23 -10.17 -8.45
C PRO A 70 22.38 -8.90 -8.27
N THR A 71 21.17 -8.86 -8.81
CA THR A 71 20.25 -7.71 -8.68
C THR A 71 19.51 -7.74 -7.34
N ASN A 72 20.25 -7.93 -6.26
CA ASN A 72 19.72 -8.06 -4.91
C ASN A 72 20.68 -7.42 -3.88
N ARG A 73 20.31 -7.51 -2.61
CA ARG A 73 21.12 -7.03 -1.47
C ARG A 73 22.57 -7.53 -1.54
N GLY A 74 22.78 -8.81 -1.85
CA GLY A 74 24.11 -9.40 -1.93
C GLY A 74 24.97 -8.80 -3.06
N GLY A 75 24.39 -8.47 -4.22
CA GLY A 75 25.14 -7.78 -5.27
C GLY A 75 25.47 -6.32 -4.92
N LEU A 76 24.59 -5.65 -4.16
CA LEU A 76 24.87 -4.32 -3.62
C LEU A 76 26.05 -4.34 -2.64
N GLU A 77 26.12 -5.34 -1.76
CA GLU A 77 27.22 -5.56 -0.82
C GLU A 77 28.54 -5.87 -1.53
N GLN A 78 28.50 -6.67 -2.59
CA GLN A 78 29.68 -6.95 -3.43
C GLN A 78 30.22 -5.69 -4.12
N LEU A 79 29.34 -4.80 -4.59
CA LEU A 79 29.72 -3.51 -5.16
C LEU A 79 30.30 -2.57 -4.08
N ALA A 80 29.65 -2.52 -2.92
CA ALA A 80 30.08 -1.70 -1.80
C ALA A 80 31.47 -2.08 -1.29
N GLY A 81 31.81 -3.37 -1.23
CA GLY A 81 33.14 -3.84 -0.80
C GLY A 81 34.30 -3.40 -1.71
N GLN A 82 34.00 -2.94 -2.93
CA GLN A 82 34.99 -2.49 -3.90
C GLN A 82 34.99 -0.96 -4.10
N SER A 83 34.09 -0.23 -3.43
CA SER A 83 33.91 1.21 -3.59
C SER A 83 34.27 1.98 -2.32
N SER A 84 34.86 3.17 -2.48
CA SER A 84 35.14 4.08 -1.37
C SER A 84 33.88 4.65 -0.71
N ILE A 85 32.74 4.61 -1.40
CA ILE A 85 31.43 5.06 -0.89
C ILE A 85 30.51 3.89 -0.49
N GLY A 86 31.06 2.67 -0.40
CA GLY A 86 30.29 1.46 -0.15
C GLY A 86 29.47 1.49 1.14
N GLU A 87 30.06 1.97 2.24
CA GLU A 87 29.37 2.06 3.53
C GLU A 87 28.16 3.00 3.47
N GLN A 88 28.32 4.18 2.86
CA GLN A 88 27.22 5.13 2.66
C GLN A 88 26.12 4.54 1.79
N LEU A 89 26.49 3.80 0.74
CA LEU A 89 25.56 3.17 -0.19
C LEU A 89 24.73 2.08 0.48
N LEU A 90 25.34 1.25 1.34
CA LEU A 90 24.61 0.26 2.13
C LEU A 90 23.70 0.91 3.15
N ALA A 91 24.19 1.91 3.90
CA ALA A 91 23.40 2.62 4.90
C ALA A 91 22.16 3.28 4.27
N GLN A 92 22.31 3.98 3.15
CA GLN A 92 21.17 4.62 2.46
C GLN A 92 20.21 3.58 1.88
N SER A 93 20.72 2.44 1.39
CA SER A 93 19.85 1.35 0.95
C SER A 93 19.04 0.76 2.08
N ASP A 94 19.58 0.66 3.29
CA ASP A 94 18.87 0.16 4.47
C ASP A 94 17.75 1.10 4.87
N VAL A 95 18.04 2.40 4.97
CA VAL A 95 17.03 3.42 5.28
C VAL A 95 15.90 3.41 4.24
N LEU A 96 16.23 3.29 2.95
CA LEU A 96 15.22 3.22 1.90
C LEU A 96 14.37 1.93 2.01
N THR A 97 14.99 0.81 2.33
CA THR A 97 14.29 -0.47 2.51
C THR A 97 13.30 -0.39 3.67
N ASP A 98 13.71 0.19 4.79
CA ASP A 98 12.85 0.38 5.96
C ASP A 98 11.67 1.32 5.65
N LEU A 99 11.91 2.38 4.88
CA LEU A 99 10.85 3.30 4.45
C LEU A 99 9.83 2.60 3.54
N LEU A 100 10.29 1.82 2.56
CA LEU A 100 9.40 1.06 1.68
C LEU A 100 8.61 -0.03 2.44
N ALA A 101 9.23 -0.66 3.44
CA ALA A 101 8.56 -1.61 4.32
C ALA A 101 7.43 -0.94 5.13
N GLN A 102 7.65 0.29 5.62
CA GLN A 102 6.60 1.08 6.28
C GLN A 102 5.44 1.40 5.32
N CYS A 103 5.75 1.84 4.08
CA CYS A 103 4.72 2.06 3.06
C CYS A 103 3.90 0.79 2.81
N GLN A 104 4.55 -0.37 2.68
CA GLN A 104 3.87 -1.64 2.47
C GLN A 104 2.93 -2.00 3.64
N ALA A 105 3.37 -1.80 4.88
CA ALA A 105 2.59 -2.08 6.07
C ALA A 105 1.32 -1.21 6.14
N ILE A 106 1.44 0.11 5.90
CA ILE A 106 0.28 1.01 5.90
C ILE A 106 -0.68 0.67 4.75
N ASN A 107 -0.15 0.41 3.55
CA ASN A 107 -0.97 0.03 2.41
C ASN A 107 -1.76 -1.27 2.66
N ALA A 108 -1.16 -2.27 3.33
CA ALA A 108 -1.85 -3.49 3.72
C ALA A 108 -3.01 -3.21 4.70
N ASN A 109 -2.80 -2.33 5.68
CA ASN A 109 -3.82 -1.92 6.65
C ASN A 109 -4.97 -1.16 5.98
N ASN A 110 -4.65 -0.25 5.04
CA ASN A 110 -5.65 0.46 4.26
C ASN A 110 -6.47 -0.50 3.39
N GLY A 111 -5.81 -1.45 2.73
CA GLY A 111 -6.46 -2.51 1.95
C GLY A 111 -7.43 -3.35 2.78
N GLN A 112 -7.02 -3.74 3.99
CA GLN A 112 -7.89 -4.48 4.92
C GLN A 112 -9.12 -3.65 5.33
N SER A 113 -8.93 -2.35 5.58
CA SER A 113 -10.02 -1.43 5.93
C SER A 113 -11.04 -1.31 4.80
N ILE A 114 -10.57 -1.19 3.55
CA ILE A 114 -11.42 -1.15 2.35
C ILE A 114 -12.27 -2.43 2.24
N LEU A 115 -11.66 -3.61 2.40
CA LEU A 115 -12.37 -4.89 2.32
C LEU A 115 -13.47 -5.00 3.39
N THR A 116 -13.17 -4.59 4.63
CA THR A 116 -14.16 -4.58 5.72
C THR A 116 -15.30 -3.62 5.42
N GLN A 117 -15.02 -2.42 4.89
CA GLN A 117 -16.04 -1.45 4.52
C GLN A 117 -16.92 -1.92 3.36
N GLN A 118 -16.33 -2.57 2.35
CA GLN A 118 -17.08 -3.18 1.24
C GLN A 118 -18.03 -4.27 1.75
N ALA A 119 -17.57 -5.16 2.64
CA ALA A 119 -18.40 -6.21 3.22
C ALA A 119 -19.57 -5.65 4.05
N ALA A 120 -19.33 -4.61 4.85
CA ALA A 120 -20.35 -3.92 5.62
C ALA A 120 -21.40 -3.26 4.70
N THR A 121 -20.94 -2.58 3.64
CA THR A 121 -21.82 -1.93 2.66
C THR A 121 -22.66 -2.94 1.88
N ALA A 122 -22.06 -4.05 1.44
CA ALA A 122 -22.77 -5.13 0.76
C ALA A 122 -23.88 -5.72 1.65
N THR A 123 -23.59 -5.90 2.95
CA THR A 123 -24.58 -6.36 3.93
C THR A 123 -25.71 -5.35 4.11
N GLN A 124 -25.40 -4.05 4.20
CA GLN A 124 -26.41 -2.98 4.29
C GLN A 124 -27.30 -2.94 3.06
N LEU A 125 -26.72 -3.01 1.85
CA LEU A 125 -27.49 -3.08 0.61
C LEU A 125 -28.38 -4.32 0.54
N LYS A 126 -27.90 -5.48 1.00
CA LYS A 126 -28.69 -6.71 1.08
C LYS A 126 -29.91 -6.55 2.00
N ILE A 127 -29.74 -5.89 3.15
CA ILE A 127 -30.84 -5.60 4.09
C ILE A 127 -31.86 -4.66 3.45
N LEU A 128 -31.41 -3.56 2.84
CA LEU A 128 -32.28 -2.56 2.21
C LEU A 128 -33.06 -3.14 1.00
N ASN A 129 -32.43 -4.01 0.22
CA ASN A 129 -33.04 -4.65 -0.95
C ASN A 129 -33.91 -5.88 -0.59
N GLY A 130 -34.12 -6.17 0.69
CA GLY A 130 -35.01 -7.25 1.14
C GLY A 130 -34.48 -8.67 0.91
N GLY A 131 -33.16 -8.83 0.79
CA GLY A 131 -32.50 -10.14 0.80
C GLY A 131 -32.63 -10.84 2.15
N GLU A 132 -32.36 -12.15 2.22
CA GLU A 132 -32.44 -12.90 3.49
C GLU A 132 -31.58 -12.24 4.58
N THR A 133 -32.25 -11.73 5.61
CA THR A 133 -31.63 -11.25 6.84
C THR A 133 -30.93 -12.43 7.51
N PRO A 134 -29.62 -12.35 7.82
CA PRO A 134 -29.00 -13.38 8.64
C PRO A 134 -29.77 -13.45 9.94
N ALA A 135 -30.15 -14.66 10.35
CA ALA A 135 -30.89 -14.83 11.59
C ALA A 135 -30.05 -14.24 12.74
N LEU A 136 -30.65 -13.37 13.53
CA LEU A 136 -29.97 -12.78 14.69
C LEU A 136 -30.05 -13.80 15.84
N TYR A 137 -29.00 -13.85 16.65
CA TYR A 137 -29.03 -14.58 17.91
C TYR A 137 -30.04 -13.90 18.86
N ASP A 138 -31.00 -14.67 19.38
CA ASP A 138 -31.83 -14.25 20.49
C ASP A 138 -31.06 -14.35 21.83
N ALA A 139 -31.66 -13.85 22.91
CA ALA A 139 -31.08 -13.90 24.25
C ALA A 139 -30.86 -15.34 24.79
N SER A 140 -31.38 -16.35 24.10
CA SER A 140 -31.19 -17.79 24.38
C SER A 140 -30.10 -18.45 23.53
N GLY A 141 -29.44 -17.72 22.63
CA GLY A 141 -28.40 -18.28 21.77
C GLY A 141 -28.95 -19.04 20.55
N THR A 142 -30.23 -18.87 20.21
CA THR A 142 -30.86 -19.47 19.03
C THR A 142 -31.04 -18.45 17.90
N PHE A 143 -31.00 -18.94 16.66
CA PHE A 143 -31.25 -18.13 15.46
C PHE A 143 -32.73 -17.74 15.36
N SER A 144 -33.04 -16.47 15.63
CA SER A 144 -34.39 -15.94 15.46
C SER A 144 -34.67 -15.62 13.99
N LYS A 145 -35.73 -16.22 13.43
CA LYS A 145 -36.26 -15.85 12.11
C LYS A 145 -36.95 -14.50 12.22
N LEU A 146 -36.21 -13.43 11.91
CA LEU A 146 -36.79 -12.09 11.78
C LEU A 146 -37.88 -12.10 10.70
N ALA A 147 -39.05 -11.55 11.02
CA ALA A 147 -40.12 -11.32 10.06
C ALA A 147 -39.60 -10.38 8.95
N LYS A 148 -39.80 -10.80 7.71
CA LYS A 148 -39.30 -10.12 6.50
C LYS A 148 -39.90 -8.71 6.40
N PRO A 149 -39.13 -7.61 6.50
CA PRO A 149 -39.68 -6.27 6.28
C PRO A 149 -40.07 -6.12 4.80
N ARG A 150 -41.26 -5.57 4.54
CA ARG A 150 -41.74 -5.31 3.16
C ARG A 150 -40.85 -4.24 2.51
N PRO A 151 -40.48 -4.42 1.23
CA PRO A 151 -39.67 -3.43 0.51
C PRO A 151 -40.42 -2.10 0.36
N LEU A 152 -39.70 -1.00 0.55
CA LEU A 152 -40.21 0.38 0.46
C LEU A 152 -40.68 0.77 -0.96
N SER A 153 -40.35 -0.03 -1.97
CA SER A 153 -40.82 0.16 -3.36
C SER A 153 -42.30 -0.16 -3.58
N GLN A 154 -43.04 -0.49 -2.52
CA GLN A 154 -44.49 -0.75 -2.54
C GLN A 154 -45.30 0.24 -1.68
N ALA A 155 -44.76 1.41 -1.38
CA ALA A 155 -45.47 2.50 -0.68
C ALA A 155 -45.99 3.55 -1.66
#